data_AF-A0A660UX35-F1
#
_entry.id   AF-A0A660UX35-F1
#
_cell.length_a   1.000
_cell.length_b   1.000
_cell.length_c   1.000
_cell.angle_alpha   90.00
_cell.angle_beta   90.00
_cell.angle_gamma   90.00
#
_symmetry.space_group_name_H-M   'P 1'
#
loop_
_entity.id
_entity.type
_entity.pdbx_description
1 polymer ?
#
loop_
_entity_poly.entity_id
_entity_poly.type
_entity_poly.pdbx_seq_one_letter_code
_entity_poly.pdbx_strand_id
1 'polypeptide(L)'
;MYLKKVVFLVMVVGIAASTAHAAVEYSVGTGDNEAFLTVDFGYEIFDFSYKWEGSDPVSGWTLLDEIADAGALDVDATWYESFQSHLINDLSYGTAAKYDGGTSWGYYTSTDGAAWTSSPVGLDLRQVSDGDWDGWSWGPVDEYWEHLRAPGEPVPEPISLMLLGTGALLIRARRR
;
A
#
# COMPACT_ATOMS: atom_id res chain seq x y z
N MET A 1 -18.05 -56.19 10.40
CA MET A 1 -16.98 -55.53 9.62
C MET A 1 -17.19 -54.03 9.73
N TYR A 2 -16.47 -53.35 10.62
CA TYR A 2 -16.67 -51.92 10.92
C TYR A 2 -15.78 -51.05 10.03
N LEU A 3 -16.40 -50.20 9.21
CA LEU A 3 -15.71 -49.26 8.33
C LEU A 3 -15.28 -48.02 9.14
N LYS A 4 -13.98 -47.88 9.42
CA LYS A 4 -13.41 -46.69 10.07
C LYS A 4 -13.53 -45.50 9.12
N LYS A 5 -14.38 -44.52 9.44
CA LYS A 5 -14.42 -43.22 8.76
C LYS A 5 -13.21 -42.39 9.21
N VAL A 6 -12.26 -42.17 8.30
CA VAL A 6 -11.15 -41.23 8.51
C VAL A 6 -11.65 -39.86 8.07
N VAL A 7 -11.78 -38.93 9.03
CA VAL A 7 -12.11 -37.53 8.78
C VAL A 7 -10.80 -36.77 8.62
N PHE A 8 -10.54 -36.27 7.41
CA PHE A 8 -9.45 -35.34 7.16
C PHE A 8 -9.94 -33.92 7.46
N LEU A 9 -9.46 -33.34 8.56
CA LEU A 9 -9.60 -31.92 8.87
C LEU A 9 -8.56 -31.17 8.04
N VAL A 10 -9.00 -30.42 7.02
CA VAL A 10 -8.14 -29.48 6.31
C VAL A 10 -8.19 -28.17 7.09
N MET A 11 -7.13 -27.90 7.85
CA MET A 11 -6.91 -26.62 8.51
C MET A 11 -6.42 -25.64 7.45
N VAL A 12 -7.31 -24.78 6.96
CA VAL A 12 -6.90 -23.61 6.16
C VAL A 12 -6.32 -22.61 7.16
N VAL A 13 -5.00 -22.60 7.28
CA VAL A 13 -4.30 -21.51 7.97
C VAL A 13 -4.33 -20.33 7.00
N GLY A 14 -5.27 -19.41 7.21
CA GLY A 14 -5.16 -18.08 6.63
C GLY A 14 -3.95 -17.42 7.26
N ILE A 15 -2.83 -17.37 6.54
CA ILE A 15 -1.73 -16.50 6.93
C ILE A 15 -2.21 -15.10 6.61
N ALA A 16 -2.78 -14.42 7.61
CA ALA A 16 -2.83 -12.96 7.60
C ALA A 16 -1.37 -12.52 7.75
N ALA A 17 -0.68 -12.35 6.61
CA ALA A 17 0.59 -11.67 6.62
C ALA A 17 0.27 -10.20 6.86
N SER A 18 0.28 -9.77 8.13
CA SER A 18 0.56 -8.36 8.39
C SER A 18 2.02 -8.19 8.01
N THR A 19 2.28 -7.56 6.86
CA THR A 19 3.62 -7.01 6.61
C THR A 19 3.86 -6.01 7.72
N ALA A 20 4.71 -6.38 8.69
CA ALA A 20 5.29 -5.38 9.58
C ALA A 20 5.99 -4.36 8.68
N HIS A 21 5.73 -3.07 8.92
CA HIS A 21 6.41 -1.99 8.21
C HIS A 21 7.92 -2.24 8.22
N ALA A 22 8.55 -1.95 7.08
CA ALA A 22 10.00 -2.05 6.99
C ALA A 22 10.64 -1.00 7.91
N ALA A 23 11.95 -1.12 8.16
CA ALA A 23 12.66 0.01 8.73
C ALA A 23 12.54 1.20 7.74
N VAL A 24 12.39 2.42 8.27
CA VAL A 24 12.40 3.63 7.45
C VAL A 24 13.68 3.65 6.61
N GLU A 25 13.52 3.76 5.29
CA GLU A 25 14.59 3.74 4.29
C GLU A 25 15.54 4.91 4.48
N TYR A 26 14.96 6.11 4.59
CA TYR A 26 15.66 7.31 4.98
C TYR A 26 14.69 8.32 5.60
N SER A 27 15.26 9.16 6.46
CA SER A 27 14.56 10.26 7.13
C SER A 27 15.15 11.60 6.69
N VAL A 28 14.30 12.58 6.44
CA VAL A 28 14.69 13.89 5.92
C VAL A 28 14.16 15.01 6.81
N GLY A 29 14.74 16.20 6.67
CA GLY A 29 14.38 17.35 7.49
C GLY A 29 14.88 17.27 8.94
N THR A 30 14.44 18.24 9.74
CA THR A 30 14.77 18.40 11.17
C THR A 30 13.58 18.99 11.90
N GLY A 31 13.42 18.64 13.17
CA GLY A 31 12.44 19.25 14.05
C GLY A 31 11.80 18.26 15.00
N ASP A 32 10.88 18.77 15.81
CA ASP A 32 10.20 17.99 16.84
C ASP A 32 9.00 17.20 16.30
N ASN A 33 8.43 17.59 15.15
CA ASN A 33 7.39 16.80 14.48
C ASN A 33 7.99 15.82 13.47
N GLU A 34 7.36 14.66 13.31
CA GLU A 34 7.73 13.65 12.33
C GLU A 34 6.48 12.99 11.73
N ALA A 35 6.43 12.86 10.41
CA ALA A 35 5.40 12.12 9.70
C ALA A 35 6.03 11.11 8.73
N PHE A 36 5.23 10.13 8.31
CA PHE A 36 5.70 8.98 7.56
C PHE A 36 5.01 8.86 6.22
N LEU A 37 5.75 8.40 5.22
CA LEU A 37 5.27 8.10 3.88
C LEU A 37 5.52 6.64 3.57
N THR A 38 4.48 5.89 3.21
CA THR A 38 4.59 4.52 2.71
C THR A 38 4.36 4.49 1.20
N VAL A 39 5.21 3.80 0.44
CA VAL A 39 5.00 3.54 -0.99
C VAL A 39 5.00 2.03 -1.24
N ASP A 40 3.84 1.52 -1.65
CA ASP A 40 3.57 0.10 -1.92
C ASP A 40 3.46 -0.14 -3.43
N PHE A 41 4.47 -0.81 -3.98
CA PHE A 41 4.54 -1.22 -5.39
C PHE A 41 3.82 -2.56 -5.65
N GLY A 42 3.27 -3.20 -4.61
CA GLY A 42 2.59 -4.48 -4.58
C GLY A 42 3.49 -5.61 -4.07
N TYR A 43 4.68 -5.75 -4.65
CA TYR A 43 5.65 -6.77 -4.21
C TYR A 43 6.67 -6.24 -3.20
N GLU A 44 6.86 -4.93 -3.18
CA GLU A 44 7.84 -4.23 -2.37
C GLU A 44 7.17 -2.99 -1.76
N ILE A 45 7.46 -2.74 -0.49
CA ILE A 45 6.91 -1.64 0.30
C ILE A 45 8.06 -0.92 0.97
N PHE A 46 8.06 0.40 0.88
CA PHE A 46 9.10 1.26 1.42
C PHE A 46 8.48 2.34 2.29
N ASP A 47 9.13 2.61 3.42
CA ASP A 47 8.72 3.65 4.35
C ASP A 47 9.78 4.74 4.43
N PHE A 48 9.34 5.98 4.48
CA PHE A 48 10.17 7.17 4.57
C PHE A 48 9.65 8.06 5.71
N SER A 49 10.47 8.95 6.25
CA SER A 49 9.98 9.95 7.20
C SER A 49 10.49 11.35 6.93
N TYR A 50 9.68 12.34 7.28
CA TYR A 50 10.01 13.76 7.19
C TYR A 50 9.80 14.43 8.54
N LYS A 51 10.78 15.23 8.96
CA LYS A 51 10.73 16.04 10.18
C LYS A 51 10.71 17.52 9.87
N TRP A 52 9.87 18.26 10.59
CA TRP A 52 9.78 19.71 10.46
C TRP A 52 9.65 20.42 11.80
N GLU A 53 10.12 21.66 11.80
CA GLU A 53 10.02 22.59 12.93
C GLU A 53 8.68 23.34 12.94
N GLY A 54 8.26 23.77 14.13
CA GLY A 54 7.05 24.59 14.32
C GLY A 54 5.83 23.77 14.77
N SER A 55 4.70 24.44 14.96
CA SER A 55 3.45 23.78 15.42
C SER A 55 2.44 23.56 14.32
N ASP A 56 2.67 24.14 13.15
CA ASP A 56 1.69 24.14 12.07
C ASP A 56 1.84 22.84 11.25
N PRO A 57 0.73 22.22 10.83
CA PRO A 57 0.76 21.07 9.95
C PRO A 57 1.33 21.44 8.59
N VAL A 58 1.98 20.48 7.94
CA VAL A 58 2.43 20.60 6.54
C VAL A 58 1.42 19.97 5.60
N SER A 59 1.50 20.24 4.29
CA SER A 59 0.64 19.52 3.36
C SER A 59 1.16 18.11 3.09
N GLY A 60 0.28 17.21 2.61
CA GLY A 60 0.71 15.92 2.10
C GLY A 60 1.67 16.06 0.91
N TRP A 61 1.52 17.14 0.11
CA TRP A 61 2.49 17.44 -0.97
C TRP A 61 3.85 17.76 -0.38
N THR A 62 3.94 18.63 0.63
CA THR A 62 5.22 18.95 1.28
C THR A 62 5.88 17.70 1.86
N LEU A 63 5.12 16.79 2.49
CA LEU A 63 5.66 15.51 2.95
C LEU A 63 6.29 14.71 1.80
N LEU A 64 5.57 14.53 0.69
CA LEU A 64 6.04 13.75 -0.46
C LEU A 64 7.23 14.41 -1.16
N ASP A 65 7.16 15.71 -1.40
CA ASP A 65 8.14 16.52 -2.15
C ASP A 65 9.48 16.58 -1.42
N GLU A 66 9.48 16.85 -0.11
CA GLU A 66 10.71 16.88 0.70
C GLU A 66 11.39 15.51 0.76
N ILE A 67 10.62 14.42 0.81
CA ILE A 67 11.16 13.04 0.78
C ILE A 67 11.74 12.73 -0.61
N ALA A 68 11.06 13.13 -1.68
CA ALA A 68 11.54 12.94 -3.04
C ALA A 68 12.84 13.70 -3.29
N ASP A 69 12.88 14.99 -2.95
CA ASP A 69 14.02 15.89 -3.18
C ASP A 69 15.30 15.46 -2.44
N ALA A 70 15.16 14.86 -1.27
CA ALA A 70 16.29 14.48 -0.42
C ALA A 70 16.80 13.04 -0.65
N GLY A 71 16.11 12.22 -1.44
CA GLY A 71 16.46 10.82 -1.64
C GLY A 71 16.33 10.33 -3.08
N ALA A 72 16.07 9.03 -3.23
CA ALA A 72 15.97 8.38 -4.54
C ALA A 72 14.53 8.10 -4.97
N LEU A 73 13.53 8.53 -4.18
CA LEU A 73 12.14 8.46 -4.57
C LEU A 73 11.88 9.50 -5.66
N ASP A 74 11.53 9.04 -6.85
CA ASP A 74 11.16 9.88 -7.99
C ASP A 74 9.64 10.00 -8.06
N VAL A 75 9.16 11.23 -8.24
CA VAL A 75 7.74 11.59 -8.24
C VAL A 75 7.43 12.32 -9.55
N ASP A 76 6.59 11.71 -10.38
CA ASP A 76 5.97 12.37 -11.53
C ASP A 76 4.57 12.83 -11.13
N ALA A 77 4.36 14.14 -11.12
CA ALA A 77 3.09 14.74 -10.74
C ALA A 77 2.72 15.91 -11.67
N THR A 78 1.43 16.10 -11.87
CA THR A 78 0.88 17.23 -12.63
C THR A 78 0.07 18.12 -11.70
N TRP A 79 0.35 19.41 -11.69
CA TRP A 79 -0.50 20.39 -11.02
C TRP A 79 -1.81 20.62 -11.79
N TYR A 80 -2.95 20.54 -11.09
CA TYR A 80 -4.26 20.84 -11.64
C TYR A 80 -4.93 22.00 -10.91
N GLU A 81 -4.97 23.16 -11.58
CA GLU A 81 -5.60 24.39 -11.07
C GLU A 81 -7.05 24.19 -10.59
N SER A 82 -7.83 23.34 -11.28
CA SER A 82 -9.23 23.08 -10.93
C SER A 82 -9.42 22.39 -9.58
N PHE A 83 -8.41 21.65 -9.13
CA PHE A 83 -8.41 20.94 -7.85
C PHE A 83 -7.49 21.59 -6.82
N GLN A 84 -6.70 22.59 -7.24
CA GLN A 84 -5.64 23.20 -6.44
C GLN A 84 -4.74 22.13 -5.80
N SER A 85 -4.41 21.10 -6.58
CA SER A 85 -3.63 19.98 -6.09
C SER A 85 -2.85 19.29 -7.22
N HIS A 86 -1.74 18.67 -6.84
CA HIS A 86 -0.97 17.73 -7.62
C HIS A 86 -1.71 16.39 -7.72
N LEU A 87 -1.80 15.87 -8.94
CA LEU A 87 -2.13 14.46 -9.17
C LEU A 87 -0.86 13.70 -9.49
N ILE A 88 -0.67 12.59 -8.79
CA ILE A 88 0.47 11.69 -9.01
C ILE A 88 0.24 10.89 -10.29
N ASN A 89 1.09 11.13 -11.28
CA ASN A 89 1.15 10.35 -12.51
C ASN A 89 1.93 9.06 -12.25
N ASP A 90 3.06 9.18 -11.55
CA ASP A 90 3.91 8.04 -11.23
C ASP A 90 4.81 8.22 -10.00
N LEU A 91 5.19 7.08 -9.39
CA LEU A 91 6.22 6.99 -8.35
C LEU A 91 7.22 5.89 -8.74
N SER A 92 8.50 6.12 -8.49
CA SER A 92 9.53 5.09 -8.64
C SER A 92 10.63 5.19 -7.59
N TYR A 93 11.20 4.05 -7.19
CA TYR A 93 12.27 4.00 -6.20
C TYR A 93 13.24 2.86 -6.53
N GLY A 94 14.50 3.21 -6.81
CA GLY A 94 15.55 2.24 -7.12
C GLY A 94 15.16 1.29 -8.26
N THR A 95 15.08 -0.01 -7.96
CA THR A 95 14.66 -1.06 -8.91
C THR A 95 13.28 -1.64 -8.59
N ALA A 96 12.51 -0.99 -7.71
CA ALA A 96 11.22 -1.51 -7.27
C ALA A 96 10.27 -1.67 -8.46
N ALA A 97 9.70 -2.88 -8.58
CA ALA A 97 8.80 -3.21 -9.68
C ALA A 97 7.35 -3.08 -9.22
N LYS A 98 6.57 -2.29 -9.96
CA LYS A 98 5.11 -2.27 -9.85
C LYS A 98 4.54 -3.62 -10.24
N TYR A 99 3.62 -4.15 -9.44
CA TYR A 99 2.95 -5.39 -9.79
C TYR A 99 2.08 -5.20 -11.06
N ASP A 100 2.10 -6.19 -11.95
CA ASP A 100 1.52 -6.10 -13.30
C ASP A 100 -0.01 -5.92 -13.35
N GLY A 101 -0.71 -6.20 -12.26
CA GLY A 101 -2.18 -6.11 -12.21
C GLY A 101 -2.70 -4.75 -11.75
N GLY A 102 -1.84 -3.74 -11.63
CA GLY A 102 -2.22 -2.40 -11.17
C GLY A 102 -2.48 -1.45 -12.32
N THR A 103 -3.28 -0.42 -12.02
CA THR A 103 -3.75 0.56 -13.01
C THR A 103 -3.41 1.99 -12.62
N SER A 104 -3.36 2.29 -11.33
CA SER A 104 -3.13 3.65 -10.82
C SER A 104 -2.60 3.63 -9.39
N TRP A 105 -2.10 4.80 -8.96
CA TRP A 105 -1.68 5.07 -7.59
C TRP A 105 -2.86 5.53 -6.74
N GLY A 106 -3.17 4.77 -5.69
CA GLY A 106 -4.16 5.12 -4.68
C GLY A 106 -3.54 5.84 -3.51
N TYR A 107 -4.21 6.89 -3.03
CA TYR A 107 -3.77 7.70 -1.90
C TYR A 107 -4.51 7.33 -0.62
N TYR A 108 -3.76 7.04 0.43
CA TYR A 108 -4.25 6.54 1.71
C TYR A 108 -3.66 7.35 2.86
N THR A 109 -4.36 7.33 3.99
CA THR A 109 -3.92 7.94 5.24
C THR A 109 -4.06 6.93 6.38
N SER A 110 -3.23 7.07 7.40
CA SER A 110 -3.25 6.24 8.59
C SER A 110 -2.71 7.03 9.80
N THR A 111 -3.05 6.58 11.00
CA THR A 111 -2.51 7.11 12.26
C THR A 111 -1.51 6.17 12.92
N ASP A 112 -1.33 4.96 12.38
CA ASP A 112 -0.49 3.91 12.96
C ASP A 112 0.36 3.16 11.91
N GLY A 113 0.27 3.56 10.64
CA GLY A 113 0.88 2.88 9.50
C GLY A 113 0.22 1.55 9.15
N ALA A 114 -0.68 0.99 9.95
CA ALA A 114 -1.23 -0.35 9.72
C ALA A 114 -2.68 -0.32 9.22
N ALA A 115 -3.49 0.58 9.76
CA ALA A 115 -4.89 0.76 9.41
C ALA A 115 -5.01 1.91 8.40
N TRP A 116 -5.14 1.55 7.13
CA TRP A 116 -5.20 2.50 6.02
C TRP A 116 -6.64 2.82 5.62
N THR A 117 -6.90 4.10 5.34
CA THR A 117 -8.16 4.58 4.77
C THR A 117 -7.86 5.42 3.53
N SER A 118 -8.61 5.21 2.45
CA SER A 118 -8.51 6.05 1.25
C SER A 118 -8.70 7.52 1.61
N SER A 119 -7.81 8.39 1.12
CA SER A 119 -7.88 9.81 1.43
C SER A 119 -9.09 10.45 0.74
N PRO A 120 -9.96 11.15 1.49
CA PRO A 120 -11.08 11.89 0.89
C PRO A 120 -10.66 13.25 0.34
N VAL A 121 -9.39 13.64 0.49
CA VAL A 121 -8.85 14.95 0.08
C VAL A 121 -7.59 14.78 -0.76
N GLY A 122 -7.36 15.74 -1.66
CA GLY A 122 -6.14 15.82 -2.47
C GLY A 122 -4.90 16.08 -1.62
N LEU A 123 -3.75 15.72 -2.18
CA LEU A 123 -2.45 15.71 -1.52
C LEU A 123 -2.06 17.08 -0.92
N ASP A 124 -2.32 18.16 -1.64
CA ASP A 124 -1.98 19.54 -1.21
C ASP A 124 -2.94 20.08 -0.14
N LEU A 125 -4.17 19.55 -0.09
CA LEU A 125 -5.19 19.97 0.88
C LEU A 125 -5.14 19.16 2.17
N ARG A 126 -4.57 17.96 2.12
CA ARG A 126 -4.29 17.13 3.31
C ARG A 126 -3.33 17.87 4.23
N GLN A 127 -3.74 18.08 5.48
CA GLN A 127 -2.90 18.68 6.54
C GLN A 127 -2.28 17.58 7.39
N VAL A 128 -0.98 17.32 7.23
CA VAL A 128 -0.19 16.30 7.93
C VAL A 128 0.29 16.83 9.27
N SER A 129 0.00 16.08 10.33
CA SER A 129 0.41 16.37 11.71
C SER A 129 1.48 15.40 12.20
N ASP A 130 2.08 15.69 13.36
CA ASP A 130 3.05 14.81 14.01
C ASP A 130 2.47 13.39 14.24
N GLY A 131 3.22 12.38 13.84
CA GLY A 131 2.87 10.96 13.90
C GLY A 131 1.96 10.46 12.77
N ASP A 132 1.50 11.32 11.86
CA ASP A 132 0.63 10.91 10.76
C ASP A 132 1.38 10.04 9.74
N TRP A 133 0.61 9.18 9.07
CA TRP A 133 1.06 8.37 7.96
C TRP A 133 0.26 8.70 6.71
N ASP A 134 0.95 8.95 5.61
CA ASP A 134 0.38 9.01 4.27
C ASP A 134 0.94 7.85 3.45
N GLY A 135 0.12 7.30 2.55
CA GLY A 135 0.44 6.05 1.86
C GLY A 135 0.03 6.08 0.39
N TRP A 136 0.89 5.55 -0.46
CA TRP A 136 0.61 5.34 -1.88
C TRP A 136 0.67 3.85 -2.20
N SER A 137 -0.37 3.35 -2.85
CA SER A 137 -0.45 1.96 -3.27
C SER A 137 -0.72 1.90 -4.76
N TRP A 138 0.23 1.34 -5.52
CA TRP A 138 0.00 1.01 -6.93
C TRP A 138 -0.99 -0.14 -6.94
N GLY A 139 -2.20 -0.01 -7.47
CA GLY A 139 -3.27 -0.99 -7.27
C GLY A 139 -4.29 -1.04 -8.41
N PRO A 140 -5.21 -2.02 -8.40
CA PRO A 140 -6.30 -2.05 -9.34
C PRO A 140 -7.40 -1.09 -8.86
N VAL A 141 -8.20 -0.60 -9.78
CA VAL A 141 -9.43 0.14 -9.47
C VAL A 141 -10.67 -0.64 -9.87
N ASP A 142 -11.79 -0.34 -9.23
CA ASP A 142 -13.09 -0.86 -9.63
C ASP A 142 -13.73 -0.04 -10.77
N GLU A 143 -14.99 -0.32 -11.08
CA GLU A 143 -15.75 0.37 -12.13
C GLU A 143 -16.05 1.86 -11.82
N TYR A 144 -15.89 2.27 -10.56
CA TYR A 144 -16.08 3.64 -10.08
C TYR A 144 -14.77 4.38 -9.83
N TRP A 145 -13.63 3.81 -10.24
CA TRP A 145 -12.29 4.33 -9.98
C TRP A 145 -11.88 4.33 -8.50
N GLU A 146 -12.50 3.48 -7.68
CA GLU A 146 -12.08 3.26 -6.30
C GLU A 146 -10.93 2.26 -6.26
N HIS A 147 -9.87 2.59 -5.51
CA HIS A 147 -8.70 1.73 -5.37
C HIS A 147 -9.01 0.53 -4.47
N LEU A 148 -8.69 -0.66 -4.97
CA LEU A 148 -9.05 -1.94 -4.35
C LEU A 148 -7.95 -2.53 -3.47
N ARG A 149 -6.82 -1.84 -3.31
CA ARG A 149 -5.70 -2.33 -2.49
C ARG A 149 -5.08 -1.21 -1.66
N ALA A 150 -5.20 -1.30 -0.35
CA ALA A 150 -4.47 -0.45 0.58
C ALA A 150 -2.99 -0.89 0.72
N PRO A 151 -2.09 -0.01 1.19
CA PRO A 151 -0.70 -0.39 1.44
C PRO A 151 -0.59 -1.63 2.35
N GLY A 152 0.26 -2.58 1.96
CA GLY A 152 0.49 -3.80 2.76
C GLY A 152 -0.52 -4.91 2.56
N GLU A 153 -1.61 -4.66 1.82
CA GLU A 153 -2.52 -5.75 1.45
C GLU A 153 -1.87 -6.68 0.42
N PRO A 154 -2.10 -7.99 0.52
CA PRO A 154 -1.45 -8.96 -0.37
C PRO A 154 -1.91 -8.79 -1.82
N VAL A 155 -0.97 -8.86 -2.75
CA VAL A 155 -1.27 -8.87 -4.19
C VAL A 155 -2.05 -10.15 -4.54
N PRO A 156 -3.24 -10.05 -5.17
CA PRO A 156 -3.99 -11.23 -5.59
C PRO A 156 -3.23 -12.02 -6.64
N GLU A 157 -2.69 -13.19 -6.28
CA GLU A 157 -2.01 -14.05 -7.24
C GLU A 157 -3.00 -14.80 -8.15
N PRO A 158 -2.87 -14.73 -9.48
CA PRO A 158 -3.71 -15.51 -10.41
C PRO A 158 -3.57 -17.03 -10.20
N ILE A 159 -2.38 -17.49 -9.77
CA ILE A 159 -2.03 -18.92 -9.66
C ILE A 159 -2.67 -19.57 -8.43
N SER A 160 -2.84 -18.82 -7.34
CA SER A 160 -3.47 -19.34 -6.11
C SER A 160 -4.91 -19.81 -6.35
N LEU A 161 -5.68 -19.08 -7.18
CA LEU A 161 -7.02 -19.50 -7.60
C LEU A 161 -7.01 -20.76 -8.47
N MET A 162 -6.01 -20.88 -9.36
CA MET A 162 -5.84 -22.05 -10.22
C MET A 162 -5.43 -23.29 -9.42
N LEU A 163 -4.55 -23.16 -8.42
CA LEU A 163 -4.18 -24.24 -7.51
C LEU A 163 -5.35 -24.69 -6.64
N LEU A 164 -6.18 -23.75 -6.16
CA LEU A 164 -7.36 -24.08 -5.38
C LEU A 164 -8.40 -24.83 -6.24
N GLY A 165 -8.60 -24.39 -7.49
CA GLY A 165 -9.48 -25.05 -8.45
C GLY A 165 -8.99 -26.46 -8.84
N THR A 166 -7.71 -26.62 -9.14
CA THR A 166 -7.13 -27.93 -9.50
C THR A 166 -7.07 -28.88 -8.30
N GLY A 167 -6.77 -28.38 -7.09
CA GLY A 167 -6.84 -29.15 -5.85
C GLY A 167 -8.24 -29.70 -5.57
N ALA A 168 -9.27 -28.87 -5.74
CA ALA A 168 -10.67 -29.30 -5.58
C ALA A 168 -11.07 -30.39 -6.60
N LEU A 169 -10.62 -30.27 -7.85
CA LEU A 169 -10.85 -31.27 -8.90
C LEU A 169 -10.15 -32.61 -8.58
N LEU A 170 -8.91 -32.57 -8.10
CA LEU A 170 -8.16 -33.78 -7.71
C LEU A 170 -8.79 -34.51 -6.52
N ILE A 171 -9.28 -33.77 -5.51
CA ILE A 171 -9.99 -34.36 -4.36
C ILE A 171 -11.32 -35.01 -4.81
N ARG A 172 -12.03 -34.40 -5.76
CA ARG A 172 -13.28 -34.95 -6.31
C ARG A 172 -13.04 -36.19 -7.16
N ALA A 173 -11.97 -36.22 -7.96
CA ALA A 173 -11.60 -37.37 -8.78
C ALA A 173 -11.21 -38.60 -7.93
N ARG A 174 -10.60 -38.38 -6.76
CA ARG A 174 -10.14 -39.45 -5.85
C ARG A 174 -11.25 -40.06 -4.99
N ARG A 175 -12.46 -39.47 -4.98
CA ARG A 175 -13.64 -39.96 -4.25
C ARG A 175 -14.63 -40.75 -5.12
N ARG A 176 -14.34 -40.92 -6.41
CA ARG A 176 -15.02 -41.87 -7.31
C ARG A 176 -14.18 -43.13 -7.42
#